data_AF-A0A5M5ZQV1-F1
#
_entry.id   AF-A0A5M5ZQV1-F1
#
_cell.length_a   1.000
_cell.length_b   1.000
_cell.length_c   1.000
_cell.angle_alpha   90.00
_cell.angle_beta   90.00
_cell.angle_gamma   90.00
#
_symmetry.space_group_name_H-M   'P 1'
#
loop_
_entity.id
_entity.type
_entity.pdbx_description
1 polymer ?
#
loop_
_entity_poly.entity_id
_entity_poly.type
_entity_poly.pdbx_seq_one_letter_code
_entity_poly.pdbx_strand_id
1 'polypeptide(L)' 'MKNVTKIAKKSAGLSQKCSICPLMRRCTLEIHRACFDSFVEGFKKGARAAEKEINKKFKTGKI' A
#
# COMPACT_ATOMS: atom_id res chain seq x y z
N MET A 1 -2.72 -2.46 13.60
CA MET A 1 -2.26 -3.70 12.91
C MET A 1 -0.77 -3.97 13.14
N LYS A 2 -0.36 -5.18 13.58
CA LYS A 2 1.08 -5.55 13.69
C LYS A 2 1.66 -5.81 12.28
N ASN A 3 2.90 -5.40 12.03
CA ASN A 3 3.66 -5.68 10.80
C ASN A 3 3.17 -5.07 9.46
N VAL A 4 2.40 -3.97 9.48
CA VAL A 4 1.89 -3.29 8.26
C VAL A 4 2.98 -3.00 7.23
N THR A 5 4.17 -2.57 7.66
CA THR A 5 5.29 -2.30 6.75
C THR A 5 5.75 -3.55 5.98
N LYS A 6 5.80 -4.71 6.64
CA LYS A 6 6.21 -5.98 6.01
C LYS A 6 5.18 -6.43 4.98
N ILE A 7 3.89 -6.29 5.31
CA ILE A 7 2.79 -6.60 4.40
C ILE A 7 2.83 -5.65 3.19
N ALA A 8 2.95 -4.35 3.42
CA ALA A 8 3.02 -3.35 2.35
C ALA A 8 4.15 -3.64 1.36
N LYS A 9 5.36 -3.94 1.86
CA LYS A 9 6.50 -4.30 1.00
C LYS A 9 6.25 -5.58 0.20
N LYS A 10 5.68 -6.62 0.84
CA LYS A 10 5.34 -7.88 0.15
C LYS A 10 4.27 -7.65 -0.92
N SER A 11 3.21 -6.90 -0.62
CA SER A 11 2.14 -6.55 -1.55
C SER A 11 2.66 -5.72 -2.73
N ALA A 12 3.57 -4.78 -2.49
CA ALA A 12 4.22 -4.01 -3.54
C ALA A 12 5.02 -4.92 -4.50
N GLY A 13 5.78 -5.88 -3.96
CA GLY A 13 6.56 -6.83 -4.76
C GLY A 13 5.72 -7.82 -5.57
N LEU A 14 4.49 -8.11 -5.13
CA LEU A 14 3.53 -8.95 -5.85
C LEU A 14 2.66 -8.16 -6.85
N SER A 15 2.79 -6.84 -6.87
CA SER A 15 1.98 -5.97 -7.71
C SER A 15 2.24 -6.23 -9.19
N GLN A 16 1.18 -6.52 -9.94
CA GLN A 16 1.21 -6.59 -11.40
C GLN A 16 1.19 -5.20 -12.06
N LYS A 17 1.24 -4.11 -11.27
CA LYS A 17 1.14 -2.76 -11.86
C LYS A 17 2.30 -2.44 -12.79
N CYS A 18 3.49 -2.95 -12.48
CA CYS A 18 4.68 -2.77 -13.33
C CYS A 18 4.54 -3.49 -14.68
N SER A 19 3.88 -4.66 -14.77
CA SER A 19 3.76 -5.42 -16.02
C SER A 19 2.82 -4.78 -17.05
N ILE A 20 1.88 -3.96 -16.58
CA ILE A 20 0.97 -3.17 -17.44
C ILE A 20 1.36 -1.68 -17.53
N CYS A 21 2.50 -1.29 -16.94
CA CYS A 21 2.89 0.11 -16.88
C CYS A 21 3.35 0.59 -18.27
N PRO A 22 2.80 1.69 -18.82
CA PRO A 22 3.23 2.22 -20.11
C PRO A 22 4.70 2.69 -20.08
N LEU A 23 5.24 2.94 -18.88
CA LEU A 23 6.62 3.34 -18.67
C LEU A 23 7.56 2.14 -18.44
N MET A 24 7.09 0.89 -18.41
CA MET A 24 7.92 -0.26 -17.99
C MET A 24 9.25 -0.35 -18.75
N ARG A 25 9.24 -0.19 -20.09
CA ARG A 25 10.46 -0.23 -20.92
C ARG A 25 11.43 0.93 -20.68
N ARG A 26 10.97 2.02 -20.05
CA ARG A 26 11.75 3.23 -19.73
C ARG A 26 11.92 3.41 -18.22
N CYS A 27 11.45 2.46 -17.41
CA CYS A 27 11.44 2.60 -15.96
C CYS A 27 12.87 2.41 -15.44
N THR A 28 13.43 3.46 -14.83
CA THR A 28 14.73 3.40 -14.18
C THR A 28 14.60 2.86 -12.77
N LEU A 29 15.72 2.45 -12.16
CA LEU A 29 15.73 2.02 -10.75
C LEU A 29 15.27 3.13 -9.80
N GLU A 30 15.53 4.40 -10.14
CA GLU A 30 15.07 5.55 -9.36
C GLU A 30 13.54 5.69 -9.41
N ILE A 31 12.95 5.59 -10.61
CA ILE A 31 11.49 5.62 -10.78
C ILE A 31 10.86 4.43 -10.05
N HIS A 32 11.44 3.23 -10.21
CA HIS A 32 10.93 2.05 -9.53
C HIS A 32 10.95 2.21 -8.01
N ARG A 33 12.04 2.76 -7.43
CA ARG A 33 12.12 3.06 -5.99
C ARG A 33 11.05 4.07 -5.57
N ALA A 34 10.90 5.17 -6.31
CA ALA A 34 9.88 6.17 -6.02
C ALA A 34 8.46 5.59 -6.06
N CYS A 35 8.14 4.75 -7.05
CA CYS A 35 6.85 4.05 -7.14
C CYS A 35 6.64 3.09 -5.96
N PHE A 36 7.67 2.31 -5.61
CA PHE A 36 7.60 1.36 -4.50
C PHE A 36 7.39 2.07 -3.16
N ASP A 37 8.17 3.13 -2.89
CA ASP A 37 8.07 3.90 -1.66
C ASP A 37 6.70 4.59 -1.56
N SER A 38 6.22 5.17 -2.66
CA SER A 38 4.89 5.77 -2.75
C SER A 38 3.78 4.74 -2.47
N PHE A 39 3.89 3.53 -3.00
CA PHE A 39 2.94 2.45 -2.71
C PHE A 39 2.95 2.08 -1.22
N VAL A 40 4.13 1.88 -0.62
CA VAL A 40 4.25 1.49 0.80
C VAL A 40 3.70 2.58 1.72
N GLU A 41 3.96 3.84 1.38
CA GLU A 41 3.46 5.02 2.07
C GLU A 41 1.92 5.10 2.01
N GLY A 42 1.35 5.01 0.81
CA GLY A 42 -0.09 4.97 0.58
C GLY A 42 -0.79 3.79 1.27
N PHE A 43 -0.19 2.61 1.22
CA PHE A 43 -0.70 1.41 1.90
C PHE A 43 -0.80 1.62 3.42
N LYS A 44 0.24 2.19 4.04
CA LYS A 44 0.24 2.49 5.49
C LYS A 44 -0.85 3.48 5.87
N LYS A 45 -1.02 4.54 5.06
CA LYS A 45 -2.11 5.53 5.25
C LYS A 45 -3.48 4.86 5.16
N GLY A 46 -3.70 4.05 4.12
CA GLY A 46 -4.95 3.29 3.93
C GLY A 46 -5.25 2.34 5.08
N ALA A 47 -4.25 1.56 5.52
CA ALA A 47 -4.40 0.64 6.66
C ALA A 47 -4.80 1.37 7.96
N ARG A 48 -4.20 2.55 8.23
CA ARG A 48 -4.57 3.37 9.38
C ARG A 48 -5.99 3.93 9.27
N ALA A 49 -6.41 4.35 8.08
CA ALA A 49 -7.77 4.83 7.84
C ALA A 49 -8.79 3.72 8.10
N ALA A 50 -8.56 2.53 7.52
CA ALA A 50 -9.41 1.36 7.74
C ALA A 50 -9.49 0.95 9.22
N GLU A 51 -8.36 0.94 9.94
CA GLU A 51 -8.32 0.64 11.38
C GLU A 51 -9.13 1.65 12.20
N LYS A 52 -9.07 2.95 11.85
CA LYS A 52 -9.90 3.99 12.49
C LYS A 52 -11.40 3.78 12.21
N GLU A 53 -11.78 3.48 10.98
CA GLU A 53 -13.17 3.24 10.62
C GLU A 53 -13.74 2.00 11.30
N ILE A 54 -12.98 0.91 11.35
CA ILE A 54 -13.35 -0.31 12.05
C ILE A 54 -13.55 -0.01 13.55
N ASN A 55 -12.59 0.66 14.20
CA ASN A 55 -12.70 1.02 15.62
C ASN A 55 -13.90 1.94 15.89
N LYS A 56 -14.20 2.88 14.99
CA LYS A 56 -15.40 3.73 15.09
C LYS A 56 -16.67 2.89 15.02
N LYS A 57 -16.77 1.95 14.07
CA LYS A 57 -17.92 1.04 13.94
C LYS A 57 -18.10 0.19 15.21
N PHE A 58 -17.03 -0.40 15.73
CA PHE A 58 -17.02 -1.17 17.00
C PHE A 58 -17.57 -0.34 18.15
N LYS A 59 -17.06 0.89 18.35
CA LYS A 59 -17.51 1.77 19.44
C LYS A 59 -18.96 2.22 19.32
N THR A 60 -19.49 2.30 18.10
CA THR A 60 -20.88 2.71 17.86
C THR A 60 -21.88 1.55 17.82
N GLY A 61 -21.44 0.30 18.08
CA GLY A 61 -22.31 -0.87 18.03
C GLY A 61 -22.90 -1.18 16.65
N LYS A 62 -22.29 -0.66 15.58
CA LYS A 62 -22.75 -0.78 14.18
C LYS A 62 -21.98 -1.86 13.42
N ILE A 63 -21.74 -3.00 14.07
CA ILE A 63 -21.08 -4.17 13.47
C ILE A 63 -22.11 -5.26 13.27
#